data_AF-A0A5J4N3P0-F1
#
_entry.id   AF-A0A5J4N3P0-F1
#
_cell.length_a   1.000
_cell.length_b   1.000
_cell.length_c   1.000
_cell.angle_alpha   90.00
_cell.angle_beta   90.00
_cell.angle_gamma   90.00
#
_symmetry.space_group_name_H-M   'P 1'
#
loop_
_entity.id
_entity.type
_entity.pdbx_description
1 polymer ?
#
loop_
_entity_poly.entity_id
_entity_poly.type
_entity_poly.pdbx_seq_one_letter_code
_entity_poly.pdbx_strand_id
1 'polypeptide(L)' 'MKCAGCQGLFCKDHYVYSRHNCKNPGVQDKQVPICPLCNAIVPVRPGELPDERVGQHIDSACKSKPALELKG' A
#
# COMPACT_ATOMS: atom_id res chain seq x y z
N MET A 1 3.10 -8.79 21.36
CA MET A 1 2.94 -8.18 20.02
C MET A 1 3.31 -9.21 18.97
N LYS A 2 2.44 -9.45 17.98
CA LYS A 2 2.67 -10.46 16.95
C LYS A 2 3.37 -9.83 15.76
N CYS A 3 4.57 -10.29 15.42
CA CYS A 3 5.34 -9.81 14.27
C CYS A 3 4.57 -10.07 12.97
N ALA A 4 4.37 -9.07 12.12
CA ALA A 4 3.59 -9.23 10.88
C ALA A 4 4.35 -10.08 9.83
N GLY A 5 5.68 -10.09 9.92
CA GLY A 5 6.57 -10.82 9.02
C GLY A 5 6.60 -12.32 9.26
N CYS A 6 7.04 -12.74 10.45
CA CYS A 6 7.23 -14.15 10.80
C CYS A 6 6.12 -14.71 11.71
N GLN A 7 5.10 -13.91 12.04
CA GLN A 7 3.96 -14.29 12.89
C GLN A 7 4.32 -14.74 14.32
N GLY A 8 5.57 -14.57 14.75
CA GLY A 8 6.01 -14.84 16.13
C GLY A 8 5.46 -13.83 17.13
N LEU A 9 5.26 -14.28 18.37
CA LEU A 9 4.86 -13.42 19.50
C LEU A 9 6.09 -12.92 20.25
N PHE A 10 6.21 -11.59 20.34
CA PHE A 10 7.33 -10.92 20.99
C PHE A 10 6.83 -9.91 22.02
N CYS A 11 7.64 -9.66 23.04
CA CYS A 11 7.41 -8.57 24.00
C CYS A 11 7.67 -7.20 23.34
N LYS A 12 7.36 -6.11 24.04
CA LYS A 12 7.48 -4.74 23.49
C LYS A 12 8.88 -4.41 22.98
N ASP A 13 9.91 -4.91 23.64
CA ASP A 13 11.32 -4.64 23.30
C ASP A 13 11.85 -5.49 22.15
N HIS A 14 11.32 -6.71 22.00
CA HIS A 14 11.78 -7.70 21.01
C HIS A 14 10.92 -7.77 19.74
N TYR A 15 9.92 -6.90 19.60
CA TYR A 15 9.01 -6.85 18.45
C TYR A 15 9.67 -6.33 17.16
N VAL A 16 10.67 -5.46 17.27
CA VAL A 16 11.36 -4.87 16.13
C VAL A 16 12.00 -5.97 15.28
N TYR A 17 11.79 -5.92 13.96
CA TYR A 17 12.26 -6.93 13.01
C TYR A 17 13.75 -7.28 13.15
N SER A 18 14.58 -6.26 13.40
CA SER A 18 16.04 -6.41 13.57
C SER A 18 16.43 -7.16 14.85
N ARG A 19 15.59 -7.16 15.90
CA ARG A 19 15.91 -7.76 17.20
C ARG A 19 15.70 -9.27 17.24
N HIS A 20 14.80 -9.81 16.42
CA HIS A 20 14.51 -11.24 16.37
C HIS A 20 14.95 -11.88 15.04
N ASN A 21 15.82 -11.19 14.29
CA ASN A 21 16.38 -11.66 13.03
C ASN A 21 15.29 -12.19 12.08
N CYS A 22 14.23 -11.40 11.92
CA CYS A 22 13.02 -11.80 11.21
C CYS A 22 13.36 -12.39 9.84
N LYS A 23 12.88 -13.61 9.55
CA LYS A 23 13.08 -14.24 8.23
C LYS A 23 12.27 -13.57 7.13
N ASN A 24 11.25 -12.79 7.50
CA ASN A 24 10.39 -12.11 6.55
C ASN A 24 10.06 -10.68 7.05
N PRO A 25 11.08 -9.83 7.24
CA PRO A 25 10.88 -8.47 7.76
C PRO A 25 10.07 -7.59 6.78
N GLY A 26 9.92 -8.07 5.55
CA GLY A 26 9.32 -7.42 4.40
C GLY A 26 7.87 -7.79 4.10
N VAL A 27 7.07 -8.28 5.07
CA VAL A 27 5.63 -7.98 5.00
C VAL A 27 5.46 -6.52 5.40
N GLN A 28 6.10 -5.66 4.62
CA GLN A 28 6.02 -4.24 4.66
C GLN A 28 4.55 -3.94 4.40
N ASP A 29 3.90 -3.26 5.34
CA ASP A 29 2.62 -2.61 5.13
C ASP A 29 2.55 -2.14 3.69
N LYS A 30 1.77 -2.84 2.86
CA LYS A 30 1.52 -2.40 1.49
C LYS A 30 0.73 -1.11 1.65
N GLN A 31 1.46 -0.01 1.70
CA GLN A 31 0.90 1.33 1.68
C GLN A 31 0.09 1.40 0.40
N VAL A 32 -1.22 1.34 0.57
CA VAL A 32 -2.14 1.46 -0.54
C VAL A 32 -2.15 2.94 -0.92
N PRO A 33 -1.72 3.30 -2.15
CA PRO A 33 -1.73 4.68 -2.57
C PRO A 33 -3.17 5.19 -2.61
N ILE A 34 -3.33 6.46 -2.27
CA ILE A 34 -4.61 7.15 -2.33
C ILE A 34 -4.61 7.97 -3.61
N CYS A 35 -5.70 7.89 -4.38
CA CYS A 35 -5.87 8.75 -5.54
C CYS A 35 -6.00 10.22 -5.08
N PRO A 36 -5.16 11.14 -5.57
CA PRO A 36 -5.20 12.54 -5.13
C PRO A 36 -6.44 13.30 -5.62
N LEU A 37 -7.17 12.77 -6.61
CA LEU A 37 -8.34 13.45 -7.18
C LEU A 37 -9.66 13.07 -6.49
N CYS A 38 -9.82 11.80 -6.11
CA CYS A 38 -11.07 11.28 -5.52
C CYS A 38 -10.90 10.82 -4.08
N ASN A 39 -9.68 10.85 -3.55
CA ASN A 39 -9.30 10.35 -2.24
C ASN A 39 -9.67 8.86 -2.01
N ALA A 40 -9.90 8.11 -3.10
CA ALA A 40 -10.16 6.67 -3.03
C ALA A 40 -8.86 5.89 -2.89
N ILE A 41 -8.91 4.81 -2.12
CA ILE A 41 -7.81 3.87 -1.97
C ILE A 41 -7.64 3.09 -3.28
N VAL A 42 -6.45 3.12 -3.87
CA VAL A 42 -6.13 2.41 -5.12
C VAL A 42 -5.37 1.12 -4.77
N PRO A 43 -5.98 -0.07 -4.94
CA PRO A 43 -5.31 -1.33 -4.61
C PRO A 43 -4.20 -1.65 -5.62
N VAL A 44 -2.98 -1.84 -5.10
CA VAL A 44 -1.80 -2.19 -5.90
C VAL A 44 -1.49 -3.68 -5.73
N ARG A 45 -1.33 -4.39 -6.85
CA ARG A 45 -0.93 -5.81 -6.83
C ARG A 45 0.58 -5.90 -6.56
N PRO A 46 1.05 -6.97 -5.87
CA PRO A 46 2.48 -7.19 -5.72
C PRO A 46 3.15 -7.26 -7.11
N GLY A 47 4.18 -6.44 -7.31
CA GLY A 47 4.89 -6.32 -8.60
C GLY A 47 4.48 -5.12 -9.45
N GLU A 48 3.42 -4.39 -9.08
CA GLU A 48 3.04 -3.16 -9.79
C GLU A 48 3.41 -1.89 -9.03
N LEU A 49 3.72 -0.85 -9.80
CA LEU A 49 4.08 0.44 -9.26
C LEU A 49 2.83 1.20 -8.79
N PRO A 50 2.85 1.80 -7.59
CA PRO A 50 1.72 2.55 -7.06
C PRO A 50 1.33 3.72 -7.96
N ASP A 51 2.30 4.45 -8.51
CA ASP A 51 2.08 5.58 -9.41
C ASP A 51 1.35 5.17 -10.69
N GLU A 52 1.77 4.10 -11.34
CA GLU A 52 1.13 3.61 -12.56
C GLU A 52 -0.32 3.15 -12.30
N ARG A 53 -0.56 2.53 -11.15
CA ARG A 53 -1.91 2.13 -10.74
C ARG A 53 -2.82 3.30 -10.43
N VAL A 54 -2.30 4.34 -9.78
CA VAL A 54 -3.04 5.59 -9.56
C VAL A 54 -3.33 6.27 -10.89
N GLY A 55 -2.36 6.31 -11.82
CA GLY A 55 -2.55 6.83 -13.18
C GLY A 55 -3.64 6.11 -13.95
N GLN A 56 -3.61 4.77 -13.97
CA GLN A 56 -4.67 3.96 -14.59
C GLN A 56 -6.03 4.19 -13.92
N HIS A 57 -6.06 4.32 -12.59
CA HIS A 57 -7.29 4.67 -11.90
C HIS A 57 -7.81 6.03 -12.37
N ILE A 58 -6.97 7.07 -12.43
CA ILE A 58 -7.34 8.41 -12.91
C ILE A 58 -7.91 8.34 -14.33
N ASP A 59 -7.24 7.62 -15.22
CA ASP A 59 -7.62 7.48 -16.61
C ASP A 59 -8.89 6.66 -16.83
N SER A 60 -9.13 5.58 -16.10
CA SER A 60 -10.19 4.62 -16.47
C SER A 60 -11.29 4.46 -15.41
N ALA A 61 -11.01 4.71 -14.13
CA ALA A 61 -11.91 4.37 -13.02
C ALA A 61 -12.23 5.53 -12.06
N CYS A 62 -11.58 6.69 -12.21
CA CYS A 62 -11.75 7.82 -11.33
C CYS A 62 -13.04 8.56 -11.64
N LYS A 63 -13.86 8.75 -10.60
CA LYS A 63 -15.16 9.42 -10.68
C LYS A 63 -15.08 10.91 -10.30
N SER A 64 -13.89 11.44 -10.08
CA SER A 64 -13.74 12.87 -9.76
C SER A 64 -14.03 13.74 -10.97
N LYS A 65 -14.70 14.86 -10.74
CA LYS A 65 -14.96 15.90 -11.74
C LYS A 65 -13.71 16.25 -12.59
N PRO A 66 -12.54 16.56 -12.00
CA PRO A 66 -11.33 16.84 -12.78
C PRO A 66 -10.88 15.68 -13.68
N ALA A 67 -11.10 14.42 -13.28
CA ALA A 67 -10.75 13.27 -14.13
C ALA A 67 -11.73 13.06 -15.29
N LEU A 68 -12.99 13.47 -15.12
CA LEU A 68 -14.02 13.42 -16.16
C LEU A 68 -13.83 14.54 -17.19
N GLU A 69 -13.37 15.72 -16.78
CA GLU A 69 -13.10 16.86 -17.66
C GLU A 69 -11.86 16.65 -18.57
N LEU A 70 -10.89 15.83 -18.15
CA LEU A 70 -9.70 15.48 -18.97
C LEU A 70 -10.00 14.47 -20.09
N LYS A 71 -11.20 13.88 -20.09
CA LYS A 71 -11.66 12.96 -21.13
C LYS A 71 -12.55 13.63 -22.20
N GLY A 72 -12.81 14.92 -22.04
CA GLY A 72 -13.66 15.74 -22.91
C GLY A 72 -12.87 16.40 -24.03
#